data_AF-A0A6N9BNX4-F1
#
_entry.id   AF-A0A6N9BNX4-F1
#
_cell.length_a   1.000
_cell.length_b   1.000
_cell.length_c   1.000
_cell.angle_alpha   90.00
_cell.angle_beta   90.00
_cell.angle_gamma   90.00
#
_symmetry.space_group_name_H-M   'P 1'
#
loop_
_entity.id
_entity.type
_entity.pdbx_description
1 polymer ?
#
loop_
_entity_poly.entity_id
_entity_poly.type
_entity_poly.pdbx_seq_one_letter_code
_entity_poly.pdbx_strand_id
1 'polypeptide(L)'
;MVPIDESSLTSGQKRKLATVRKTLGNKIGEKAFLEWLDSDRDTNAELIADTLWPLVQSRKLSIARGGYLVKRGRGRLVVERANP
;
A
#
# COMPACT_ATOMS: atom_id res chain seq x y z
N MET A 1 -24.78 -0.68 11.89
CA MET A 1 -23.32 -0.96 11.87
C MET A 1 -23.07 -1.72 10.59
N VAL A 2 -22.28 -1.15 9.67
CA VAL A 2 -21.99 -1.82 8.39
C VAL A 2 -20.92 -2.88 8.68
N PRO A 3 -21.18 -4.16 8.38
CA PRO A 3 -20.16 -5.21 8.54
C PRO A 3 -18.95 -4.88 7.65
N ILE A 4 -17.75 -5.03 8.18
CA ILE A 4 -16.53 -4.87 7.38
C ILE A 4 -16.45 -6.03 6.38
N ASP A 5 -16.37 -5.70 5.09
CA ASP A 5 -16.05 -6.69 4.06
C ASP A 5 -14.58 -7.08 4.17
N GLU A 6 -14.31 -8.23 4.77
CA GLU A 6 -12.93 -8.72 4.93
C GLU A 6 -12.32 -9.17 3.59
N SER A 7 -13.12 -9.41 2.54
CA SER A 7 -12.59 -9.87 1.26
C SER A 7 -11.73 -8.79 0.58
N SER A 8 -12.04 -7.51 0.80
CA SER A 8 -11.32 -6.37 0.26
C SER A 8 -10.05 -5.99 1.04
N LEU A 9 -9.79 -6.63 2.19
CA LEU A 9 -8.65 -6.33 3.04
C LEU A 9 -7.39 -7.14 2.68
N THR A 10 -6.23 -6.50 2.75
CA THR A 10 -4.93 -7.17 2.67
C THR A 10 -4.70 -8.06 3.90
N SER A 11 -3.79 -9.03 3.79
CA SER A 11 -3.45 -9.94 4.91
C SER A 11 -2.98 -9.21 6.17
N GLY A 12 -2.29 -8.06 6.01
CA GLY A 12 -1.86 -7.22 7.14
C GLY A 12 -3.04 -6.53 7.82
N GLN A 13 -3.94 -5.95 7.02
CA GLN A 13 -5.17 -5.31 7.51
C GLN A 13 -6.07 -6.32 8.23
N LYS A 14 -6.24 -7.53 7.71
CA LYS A 14 -6.98 -8.63 8.38
C LYS A 14 -6.41 -8.97 9.74
N ARG A 15 -5.08 -9.11 9.85
CA ARG A 15 -4.42 -9.38 11.13
C ARG A 15 -4.63 -8.24 12.13
N LYS A 16 -4.53 -6.99 11.67
CA LYS A 16 -4.79 -5.82 12.52
C LYS A 16 -6.25 -5.77 12.98
N LEU A 17 -7.22 -6.01 12.11
CA LEU A 17 -8.63 -6.10 12.47
C LEU A 17 -8.89 -7.16 13.55
N ALA A 18 -8.32 -8.36 13.38
CA ALA A 18 -8.44 -9.43 14.38
C ALA A 18 -7.84 -9.03 15.74
N THR A 19 -6.67 -8.40 15.75
CA THR A 19 -6.03 -7.89 16.98
C THR A 19 -6.90 -6.83 17.65
N VAL A 20 -7.40 -5.84 16.89
CA VAL A 20 -8.19 -4.73 17.43
C VAL A 20 -9.53 -5.24 18.01
N ARG A 21 -10.20 -6.17 17.31
CA ARG A 21 -11.41 -6.85 17.84
C ARG A 21 -11.12 -7.61 19.13
N LYS A 22 -9.99 -8.33 19.22
CA LYS A 22 -9.60 -9.07 20.42
C LYS A 22 -9.38 -8.15 21.63
N THR A 23 -8.79 -6.97 21.41
CA THR A 23 -8.44 -6.05 22.50
C THR A 23 -9.60 -5.17 22.96
N LEU A 24 -10.41 -4.66 22.03
CA LEU A 24 -11.46 -3.65 22.32
C LEU A 24 -12.89 -4.20 22.22
N GLY A 25 -13.04 -5.46 21.81
CA GLY A 25 -14.34 -6.06 21.46
C GLY A 25 -14.83 -5.64 20.08
N ASN A 26 -15.82 -6.37 19.55
CA ASN A 26 -16.23 -6.25 18.15
C ASN A 26 -16.74 -4.84 17.78
N LYS A 27 -17.60 -4.23 18.62
CA LYS A 27 -18.23 -2.93 18.28
C LYS A 27 -17.25 -1.76 18.25
N ILE A 28 -16.43 -1.64 19.30
CA ILE A 28 -15.45 -0.54 19.41
C ILE A 28 -14.27 -0.81 18.48
N GLY A 29 -13.84 -2.08 18.39
CA GLY A 29 -12.72 -2.48 17.57
C GLY A 29 -12.95 -2.26 16.08
N GLU A 30 -14.15 -2.55 15.56
CA GLU A 30 -14.46 -2.28 14.15
C GLU A 30 -14.48 -0.78 13.85
N LYS A 31 -15.04 0.05 14.74
CA LYS A 31 -15.03 1.52 14.58
C LYS A 31 -13.60 2.06 14.56
N ALA A 32 -12.78 1.69 15.54
CA ALA A 32 -11.39 2.12 15.63
C ALA A 32 -10.55 1.63 14.45
N PHE A 33 -10.80 0.42 13.96
CA PHE A 33 -10.14 -0.10 12.78
C PHE A 33 -10.48 0.70 11.52
N LEU A 34 -11.75 1.08 11.33
CA LEU A 34 -12.16 1.89 10.18
C LEU A 34 -11.57 3.30 10.21
N GLU A 35 -11.55 3.95 11.38
CA GLU A 35 -10.89 5.25 11.56
C GLU A 35 -9.38 5.16 11.26
N TRP A 36 -8.73 4.09 11.73
CA TRP A 36 -7.33 3.84 11.41
C TRP A 36 -7.13 3.60 9.90
N LEU A 37 -7.96 2.77 9.28
CA LEU A 37 -7.85 2.39 7.87
C LEU A 37 -7.95 3.62 6.94
N ASP A 38 -8.81 4.58 7.29
CA ASP A 38 -8.94 5.83 6.56
C ASP A 38 -7.71 6.75 6.75
N SER A 39 -7.14 6.76 7.96
CA SER A 39 -5.92 7.54 8.27
C SER A 39 -4.63 6.95 7.68
N ASP A 40 -4.59 5.65 7.40
CA ASP A 40 -3.40 4.92 6.92
C ASP A 40 -3.21 5.08 5.39
N ARG A 41 -3.99 5.96 4.75
CA ARG A 41 -3.87 6.25 3.33
C ARG A 41 -2.62 7.08 3.06
N ASP A 42 -1.67 6.48 2.35
CA ASP A 42 -0.47 7.16 1.88
C ASP A 42 -0.75 7.93 0.60
N THR A 43 -0.99 9.24 0.73
CA THR A 43 -1.26 10.15 -0.40
C THR A 43 -0.15 10.12 -1.45
N ASN A 44 1.11 9.90 -1.05
CA ASN A 44 2.21 9.83 -2.01
C ASN A 44 2.14 8.53 -2.82
N ALA A 45 1.83 7.42 -2.16
CA ALA A 45 1.64 6.14 -2.84
C ALA A 45 0.46 6.21 -3.84
N GLU A 46 -0.64 6.84 -3.46
CA GLU A 46 -1.79 7.08 -4.35
C GLU A 46 -1.40 7.93 -5.56
N LEU A 47 -0.74 9.07 -5.35
CA LEU A 47 -0.29 9.94 -6.43
C LEU A 47 0.67 9.22 -7.40
N ILE A 48 1.61 8.44 -6.86
CA ILE A 48 2.54 7.64 -7.67
C ILE A 48 1.76 6.62 -8.49
N ALA A 49 0.82 5.89 -7.88
CA ALA A 49 0.01 4.90 -8.57
C ALA A 49 -0.80 5.53 -9.71
N ASP A 50 -1.52 6.61 -9.43
CA ASP A 50 -2.34 7.33 -10.42
C ASP A 50 -1.51 7.85 -11.59
N THR A 51 -0.30 8.35 -11.30
CA THR A 51 0.62 8.85 -12.34
C THR A 51 1.16 7.71 -13.21
N LEU A 52 1.48 6.55 -12.63
CA LEU A 52 2.10 5.44 -13.34
C LEU A 52 1.10 4.52 -14.04
N TRP A 53 -0.14 4.43 -13.55
CA TRP A 53 -1.14 3.49 -14.06
C TRP A 53 -1.44 3.63 -15.56
N PRO A 54 -1.58 4.84 -16.14
CA PRO A 54 -1.76 5.00 -17.59
C PRO A 54 -0.59 4.47 -18.41
N LEU A 55 0.64 4.56 -17.88
CA LEU A 55 1.85 4.06 -18.54
C LEU A 55 1.92 2.53 -18.51
N VAL A 56 1.43 1.92 -17.43
CA VAL A 56 1.27 0.45 -17.31
C VAL A 56 0.21 -0.03 -18.30
N GLN A 57 -0.96 0.60 -18.34
CA GLN A 57 -2.05 0.23 -19.26
C GLN A 57 -1.64 0.35 -20.74
N SER A 58 -0.90 1.40 -21.09
CA SER A 58 -0.35 1.59 -22.44
C SER A 58 0.87 0.71 -22.76
N ARG A 59 1.28 -0.18 -21.84
CA ARG A 59 2.49 -1.04 -21.93
C ARG A 59 3.80 -0.26 -22.21
N LYS A 60 3.81 1.05 -21.93
CA LYS A 60 4.99 1.91 -22.07
C LYS A 60 5.88 1.86 -20.82
N LEU A 61 5.36 1.34 -19.71
CA LEU A 61 6.09 1.11 -18.48
C LEU A 61 6.09 -0.38 -18.14
N SER A 62 7.29 -0.95 -18.05
CA SER A 62 7.53 -2.31 -17.55
C SER A 62 8.52 -2.24 -16.39
N ILE A 63 8.02 -2.58 -15.21
CA ILE A 63 8.83 -2.67 -13.99
C ILE A 63 9.51 -4.03 -13.99
N ALA A 64 10.84 -4.04 -14.07
CA ALA A 64 11.60 -5.29 -14.12
C ALA A 64 11.43 -6.06 -12.80
N ARG A 65 11.25 -7.38 -12.90
CA ARG A 65 11.32 -8.26 -11.72
C ARG A 65 12.77 -8.30 -11.24
N GLY A 66 12.98 -8.31 -9.93
CA GLY A 66 14.32 -8.30 -9.33
C GLY A 66 14.74 -6.95 -8.74
N GLY A 67 13.91 -5.91 -8.86
CA GLY A 67 14.11 -4.64 -8.19
C GLY A 67 15.11 -3.72 -8.88
N TYR A 68 15.45 -2.63 -8.17
CA TYR A 68 16.31 -1.56 -8.67
C TYR A 68 17.44 -1.27 -7.68
N LEU A 69 18.62 -1.00 -8.20
CA LEU A 69 19.75 -0.48 -7.44
C LEU A 69 19.64 1.04 -7.40
N VAL A 70 19.57 1.58 -6.19
CA VAL A 70 19.55 3.02 -5.95
C VAL A 70 20.92 3.42 -5.42
N LYS A 71 21.63 4.27 -6.17
CA LYS A 71 22.94 4.82 -5.79
C LYS A 71 22.86 6.33 -5.63
N ARG A 72 23.59 6.87 -4.65
CA ARG A 72 23.75 8.32 -4.49
C ARG A 72 24.82 8.84 -5.44
N GLY A 73 24.40 9.60 -6.44
CA GLY A 73 25.29 10.35 -7.32
C GLY A 73 25.59 11.76 -6.76
N ARG A 74 26.42 12.52 -7.48
CA ARG A 74 26.66 13.94 -7.17
C ARG A 74 25.39 14.75 -7.41
N GLY A 75 24.64 15.03 -6.34
CA GLY A 75 23.42 15.85 -6.36
C GLY A 75 22.17 15.17 -6.93
N ARG A 76 22.20 13.85 -7.20
CA ARG A 76 21.06 13.10 -7.73
C ARG A 76 21.06 11.64 -7.28
N LEU A 77 19.89 10.98 -7.33
CA LEU A 77 19.79 9.53 -7.22
C LEU A 77 19.91 8.89 -8.61
N VAL A 78 20.73 7.87 -8.71
CA VAL A 78 20.87 7.05 -9.93
C VAL A 78 20.16 5.73 -9.65
N VAL A 79 19.22 5.37 -10.52
CA VAL A 79 18.41 4.16 -10.41
C VAL A 79 18.71 3.26 -11.59
N GLU A 80 19.22 2.06 -11.31
CA GLU A 80 19.59 1.04 -12.30
C GLU A 80 18.80 -0.25 -12.04
N ARG A 81 18.58 -1.09 -13.06
CA ARG A 81 17.98 -2.42 -12.85
C ARG A 81 18.98 -3.32 -12.13
N ALA A 82 18.52 -4.05 -11.12
CA ALA A 82 19.41 -4.91 -10.31
C ALA A 82 19.90 -6.15 -11.07
N ASN A 83 19.05 -6.72 -11.93
CA ASN A 83 19.42 -7.80 -12.86
C ASN A 83 18.91 -7.41 -14.26
N PRO A 84 19.80 -6.99 -15.18
CA PRO A 84 19.45 -6.65 -16.56
C PRO A 84 18.93 -7.85 -17.36
#